data_AF-A0A9D0YZH0-F1
#
_entry.id   AF-A0A9D0YZH0-F1
#
_cell.length_a   1.000
_cell.length_b   1.000
_cell.length_c   1.000
_cell.angle_alpha   90.00
_cell.angle_beta   90.00
_cell.angle_gamma   90.00
#
_symmetry.space_group_name_H-M   'P 1'
#
loop_
_entity.id
_entity.type
_entity.pdbx_description
1 polymer ?
#
loop_
_entity_poly.entity_id
_entity_poly.type
_entity_poly.pdbx_seq_one_letter_code
_entity_poly.pdbx_strand_id
1 'polypeptide(L)'
;MKQKWKNKEMFQYIISKDNFKLCFLFAICISVYGGAILVTNTQNVFSAFLLSFSFPIFQILFFALFFYNTYMTLTIVNRDLHNYIYRLGSKANYINSSIRLSILSNLYLLLLFLLMFLTAYNFLGPGISFNGEIDLGYFFFFFFRYFMIWILTCIILSYLYLISKVKLSYVFSCVFLVAILGYSYLLVPYQYLFFPGSLLDAYAQFPSFSIQLILSISFIIVLIMVLFLLYFYSRKNKGFDIV
;
A
#
# COMPACT_ATOMS: atom_id res chain seq x y z
N MET A 1 -22.39 -19.29 -4.95
CA MET A 1 -21.94 -19.48 -3.56
C MET A 1 -20.58 -20.21 -3.42
N LYS A 2 -20.28 -21.29 -4.16
CA LYS A 2 -19.01 -22.06 -4.04
C LYS A 2 -17.71 -21.24 -4.13
N GLN A 3 -17.65 -20.16 -4.91
CA GLN A 3 -16.43 -19.37 -5.09
C GLN A 3 -16.09 -18.47 -3.88
N LYS A 4 -17.11 -18.01 -3.12
CA LYS A 4 -16.91 -17.20 -1.90
C LYS A 4 -16.23 -18.01 -0.79
N TRP A 5 -16.60 -19.27 -0.64
CA TRP A 5 -16.07 -20.17 0.40
C TRP A 5 -14.59 -20.51 0.14
N LYS A 6 -14.22 -20.77 -1.13
CA LYS A 6 -12.84 -21.08 -1.51
C LYS A 6 -11.86 -19.92 -1.30
N ASN A 7 -12.29 -18.68 -1.54
CA ASN A 7 -11.44 -17.51 -1.28
C ASN A 7 -11.18 -17.31 0.23
N LYS A 8 -12.14 -17.68 1.09
CA LYS A 8 -11.97 -17.60 2.55
C LYS A 8 -10.93 -18.62 3.04
N GLU A 9 -11.02 -19.86 2.56
CA GLU A 9 -10.05 -20.92 2.89
C GLU A 9 -8.64 -20.55 2.41
N MET A 10 -8.51 -20.05 1.18
CA MET A 10 -7.21 -19.65 0.63
C MET A 10 -6.63 -18.42 1.36
N PHE A 11 -7.48 -17.48 1.77
CA PHE A 11 -7.07 -16.33 2.59
C PHE A 11 -6.58 -16.76 3.98
N GLN A 12 -7.30 -17.67 4.65
CA GLN A 12 -6.86 -18.24 5.93
C GLN A 12 -5.53 -18.98 5.79
N TYR A 13 -5.35 -19.70 4.69
CA TYR A 13 -4.08 -20.36 4.37
C TYR A 13 -2.93 -19.37 4.13
N ILE A 14 -3.18 -18.27 3.41
CA ILE A 14 -2.17 -17.21 3.21
C ILE A 14 -1.70 -16.64 4.56
N ILE A 15 -2.64 -16.36 5.47
CA ILE A 15 -2.34 -15.79 6.79
C ILE A 15 -1.59 -16.76 7.70
N SER A 16 -1.83 -18.07 7.57
CA SER A 16 -1.15 -19.07 8.41
C SER A 16 0.31 -19.31 8.04
N LYS A 17 0.76 -18.83 6.86
CA LYS A 17 2.14 -18.98 6.39
C LYS A 17 3.13 -18.12 7.15
N ASP A 18 4.34 -18.65 7.35
CA ASP A 18 5.41 -17.95 8.05
C ASP A 18 5.82 -16.64 7.37
N ASN A 19 5.69 -16.58 6.05
CA ASN A 19 5.92 -15.35 5.30
C ASN A 19 4.98 -14.22 5.71
N PHE A 20 3.69 -14.52 5.97
CA PHE A 20 2.74 -13.53 6.47
C PHE A 20 3.05 -13.14 7.92
N LYS A 21 3.44 -14.11 8.76
CA LYS A 21 3.89 -13.83 10.14
C LYS A 21 5.11 -12.90 10.17
N LEU A 22 6.02 -13.06 9.22
CA LEU A 22 7.18 -12.18 9.06
C LEU A 22 6.77 -10.76 8.61
N CYS A 23 5.82 -10.63 7.67
CA CYS A 23 5.20 -9.33 7.36
C CYS A 23 4.58 -8.70 8.62
N PHE A 24 3.85 -9.49 9.40
CA PHE A 24 3.22 -9.01 10.63
C PHE A 24 4.26 -8.53 11.64
N LEU A 25 5.36 -9.25 11.82
CA LEU A 25 6.46 -8.81 12.69
C LEU A 25 7.05 -7.47 12.23
N PHE A 26 7.31 -7.30 10.93
CA PHE A 26 7.76 -6.01 10.41
C PHE A 26 6.71 -4.91 10.56
N ALA A 27 5.42 -5.24 10.43
CA ALA A 27 4.34 -4.29 10.69
C ALA A 27 4.39 -3.77 12.13
N ILE A 28 4.68 -4.63 13.12
CA ILE A 28 4.87 -4.24 14.52
C ILE A 28 6.08 -3.30 14.67
N CYS A 29 7.23 -3.66 14.10
CA CYS A 29 8.44 -2.83 14.19
C CYS A 29 8.19 -1.42 13.60
N ILE A 30 7.59 -1.36 12.41
CA ILE A 30 7.29 -0.09 11.74
C ILE A 30 6.22 0.68 12.52
N SER A 31 5.18 0.02 13.04
CA SER A 31 4.14 0.69 13.80
C SER A 31 4.65 1.27 15.12
N VAL A 32 5.59 0.60 15.79
CA VAL A 32 6.27 1.13 16.99
C VAL A 32 7.18 2.30 16.62
N TYR A 33 7.92 2.20 15.52
CA TYR A 33 8.76 3.30 15.05
C TYR A 33 7.94 4.56 14.77
N GLY A 34 6.82 4.44 14.05
CA GLY A 34 5.92 5.57 13.81
C GLY A 34 5.20 6.04 15.07
N GLY A 35 4.50 5.13 15.74
CA GLY A 35 3.60 5.46 16.84
C GLY A 35 4.29 5.84 18.14
N ALA A 36 5.56 5.49 18.36
CA ALA A 36 6.27 5.82 19.61
C ALA A 36 7.48 6.73 19.38
N ILE A 37 8.30 6.45 18.34
CA ILE A 37 9.61 7.10 18.17
C ILE A 37 9.48 8.41 17.37
N LEU A 38 8.73 8.42 16.28
CA LEU A 38 8.64 9.60 15.40
C LEU A 38 7.72 10.72 15.93
N VAL A 39 6.91 10.42 16.94
CA VAL A 39 5.75 11.25 17.34
C VAL A 39 5.90 11.85 18.74
N THR A 40 7.13 12.00 19.24
CA THR A 40 7.43 12.41 20.62
C THR A 40 6.83 13.76 21.04
N ASN A 41 6.39 14.61 20.10
CA ASN A 41 5.84 15.94 20.37
C ASN A 41 4.39 16.13 19.90
N THR A 42 3.69 15.07 19.50
CA THR A 42 2.30 15.18 19.03
C THR A 42 1.32 15.03 20.19
N GLN A 43 0.27 15.84 20.16
CA GLN A 43 -0.74 15.85 21.21
C GLN A 43 -1.87 14.84 20.96
N ASN A 44 -2.10 14.40 19.72
CA ASN A 44 -3.18 13.47 19.39
C ASN A 44 -2.77 12.44 18.31
N VAL A 45 -3.51 11.34 18.25
CA VAL A 45 -3.26 10.21 17.32
C VAL A 45 -3.30 10.64 15.85
N PHE A 46 -4.19 11.58 15.49
CA PHE A 46 -4.37 12.02 14.10
C PHE A 46 -3.15 12.79 13.59
N SER A 47 -2.64 13.74 14.40
CA SER A 47 -1.39 14.46 14.12
C SER A 47 -0.19 13.52 14.17
N ALA A 48 -0.16 12.55 15.08
CA ALA A 48 0.87 11.51 15.13
C ALA A 48 0.93 10.68 13.85
N PHE A 49 -0.23 10.31 13.30
CA PHE A 49 -0.34 9.62 12.03
C PHE A 49 0.22 10.50 10.90
N LEU A 50 -0.28 11.72 10.74
CA LEU A 50 0.20 12.63 9.69
C LEU A 50 1.71 12.90 9.79
N LEU A 51 2.22 13.09 11.01
CA LEU A 51 3.64 13.31 11.27
C LEU A 51 4.47 12.07 10.92
N SER A 52 4.06 10.87 11.32
CA SER A 52 4.80 9.66 10.95
C SER A 52 4.90 9.50 9.44
N PHE A 53 3.80 9.76 8.74
CA PHE A 53 3.73 9.67 7.28
C PHE A 53 4.38 10.85 6.56
N SER A 54 4.89 11.89 7.24
CA SER A 54 5.73 12.90 6.58
C SER A 54 7.18 12.45 6.41
N PHE A 55 7.66 11.50 7.23
CA PHE A 55 9.02 10.99 7.13
C PHE A 55 9.19 10.07 5.91
N PRO A 56 10.08 10.39 4.94
CA PRO A 56 10.27 9.57 3.74
C PRO A 56 10.67 8.13 4.05
N ILE A 57 11.52 7.93 5.06
CA ILE A 57 11.96 6.59 5.48
C ILE A 57 10.77 5.77 6.00
N PHE A 58 9.87 6.38 6.77
CA PHE A 58 8.67 5.70 7.26
C PHE A 58 7.73 5.33 6.11
N GLN A 59 7.51 6.24 5.16
CA GLN A 59 6.74 5.94 3.94
C GLN A 59 7.35 4.77 3.15
N ILE A 60 8.67 4.75 2.96
CA ILE A 60 9.37 3.68 2.23
C ILE A 60 9.20 2.34 2.94
N LEU A 61 9.41 2.28 4.25
CA LEU A 61 9.23 1.07 5.03
C LEU A 61 7.79 0.56 4.96
N PHE A 62 6.81 1.48 5.05
CA PHE A 62 5.40 1.18 4.91
C PHE A 62 5.10 0.57 3.54
N PHE A 63 5.45 1.24 2.44
CA PHE A 63 5.19 0.72 1.09
C PHE A 63 5.95 -0.59 0.82
N ALA A 64 7.20 -0.71 1.26
CA ALA A 64 7.99 -1.91 1.11
C ALA A 64 7.33 -3.12 1.80
N LEU A 65 6.78 -2.93 3.00
CA LEU A 65 6.03 -3.96 3.72
C LEU A 65 4.85 -4.49 2.89
N PHE A 66 4.02 -3.60 2.34
CA PHE A 66 2.84 -4.01 1.55
C PHE A 66 3.20 -4.56 0.18
N PHE A 67 4.26 -4.05 -0.45
CA PHE A 67 4.79 -4.64 -1.67
C PHE A 67 5.28 -6.06 -1.40
N TYR A 68 6.05 -6.27 -0.32
CA TYR A 68 6.49 -7.59 0.09
C TYR A 68 5.30 -8.53 0.36
N ASN A 69 4.29 -8.10 1.12
CA ASN A 69 3.11 -8.92 1.36
C ASN A 69 2.32 -9.26 0.07
N THR A 70 2.30 -8.35 -0.90
CA THR A 70 1.73 -8.58 -2.24
C THR A 70 2.50 -9.70 -2.96
N TYR A 71 3.84 -9.66 -2.96
CA TYR A 71 4.66 -10.72 -3.54
C TYR A 71 4.43 -12.07 -2.87
N MET A 72 4.44 -12.11 -1.53
CA MET A 72 4.28 -13.36 -0.80
C MET A 72 2.89 -13.96 -1.05
N THR A 73 1.85 -13.12 -1.09
CA THR A 73 0.51 -13.57 -1.41
C THR A 73 0.44 -14.14 -2.83
N LEU A 74 0.98 -13.44 -3.82
CA LEU A 74 0.92 -13.88 -5.21
C LEU A 74 1.83 -15.07 -5.53
N THR A 75 2.95 -15.24 -4.83
CA THR A 75 3.81 -16.43 -4.93
C THR A 75 3.13 -17.67 -4.35
N ILE A 76 2.50 -17.56 -3.17
CA ILE A 76 1.69 -18.64 -2.58
C ILE A 76 0.55 -19.03 -3.52
N VAL A 77 -0.18 -18.03 -4.00
CA VAL A 77 -1.26 -18.24 -4.96
C VAL A 77 -0.70 -18.98 -6.16
N ASN A 78 0.35 -18.49 -6.82
CA ASN A 78 0.93 -19.08 -8.03
C ASN A 78 1.58 -20.48 -7.84
N ARG A 79 2.15 -20.81 -6.67
CA ARG A 79 2.80 -22.11 -6.41
C ARG A 79 1.80 -23.22 -6.11
N ASP A 80 0.81 -22.97 -5.25
CA ASP A 80 -0.12 -24.01 -4.79
C ASP A 80 -1.33 -24.15 -5.75
N LEU A 81 -1.24 -23.55 -6.95
CA LEU A 81 -2.33 -23.41 -7.92
C LEU A 81 -2.47 -24.55 -8.92
N HIS A 82 -1.52 -25.48 -9.03
CA HIS A 82 -1.67 -26.58 -10.01
C HIS A 82 -2.98 -27.38 -9.77
N ASN A 83 -3.45 -27.43 -8.51
CA ASN A 83 -4.75 -28.01 -8.11
C ASN A 83 -5.96 -27.05 -8.22
N TYR A 84 -5.75 -25.75 -8.42
CA TYR A 84 -6.77 -24.68 -8.36
C TYR A 84 -7.05 -24.05 -9.74
N ILE A 85 -6.10 -24.12 -10.70
CA ILE A 85 -6.28 -23.69 -12.10
C ILE A 85 -7.31 -24.57 -12.82
N TYR A 86 -7.27 -25.89 -12.60
CA TYR A 86 -8.27 -26.85 -13.10
C TYR A 86 -9.72 -26.52 -12.67
N ARG A 87 -9.91 -25.63 -11.67
CA ARG A 87 -11.22 -25.33 -11.06
C ARG A 87 -11.74 -23.89 -11.28
N LEU A 88 -10.97 -22.98 -11.89
CA LEU A 88 -11.37 -21.56 -12.09
C LEU A 88 -11.93 -21.23 -13.49
N GLY A 89 -11.82 -22.16 -14.44
CA GLY A 89 -12.53 -22.15 -15.73
C GLY A 89 -12.14 -21.03 -16.72
N SER A 90 -11.46 -19.97 -16.29
CA SER A 90 -10.93 -18.92 -17.19
C SER A 90 -9.76 -18.14 -16.58
N LYS A 91 -8.90 -17.63 -17.46
CA LYS A 91 -7.77 -16.74 -17.13
C LYS A 91 -8.21 -15.44 -16.43
N ALA A 92 -9.33 -14.86 -16.86
CA ALA A 92 -9.87 -13.64 -16.25
C ALA A 92 -10.27 -13.88 -14.79
N ASN A 93 -10.88 -15.03 -14.49
CA ASN A 93 -11.24 -15.41 -13.12
C ASN A 93 -10.00 -15.64 -12.24
N TYR A 94 -8.91 -16.14 -12.82
CA TYR A 94 -7.64 -16.30 -12.12
C TYR A 94 -7.03 -14.95 -11.72
N ILE A 95 -6.92 -14.01 -12.67
CA ILE A 95 -6.38 -12.67 -12.43
C ILE A 95 -7.22 -11.96 -11.35
N ASN A 96 -8.54 -11.96 -11.51
CA ASN A 96 -9.44 -11.29 -10.56
C ASN A 96 -9.38 -11.92 -9.15
N SER A 97 -9.32 -13.25 -9.05
CA SER A 97 -9.20 -13.94 -7.76
C SER A 97 -7.87 -13.64 -7.08
N SER A 98 -6.76 -13.65 -7.83
CA SER A 98 -5.41 -13.40 -7.31
C SER A 98 -5.26 -11.98 -6.79
N ILE A 99 -5.71 -11.00 -7.57
CA ILE A 99 -5.70 -9.59 -7.18
C ILE A 99 -6.59 -9.39 -5.95
N ARG A 100 -7.78 -9.99 -5.93
CA ARG A 100 -8.69 -9.89 -4.78
C ARG A 100 -8.06 -10.46 -3.50
N LEU A 101 -7.40 -11.62 -3.57
CA LEU A 101 -6.72 -12.20 -2.41
C LEU A 101 -5.55 -11.34 -1.95
N SER A 102 -4.77 -10.78 -2.87
CA SER A 102 -3.68 -9.85 -2.53
C SER A 102 -4.19 -8.60 -1.82
N ILE A 103 -5.26 -7.98 -2.34
CA ILE A 103 -5.88 -6.81 -1.69
C ILE A 103 -6.41 -7.17 -0.31
N LEU A 104 -7.09 -8.31 -0.16
CA LEU A 104 -7.63 -8.75 1.14
C LEU A 104 -6.50 -9.00 2.16
N SER A 105 -5.41 -9.63 1.73
CA SER A 105 -4.21 -9.84 2.55
C SER A 105 -3.61 -8.51 3.03
N ASN A 106 -3.46 -7.54 2.11
CA ASN A 106 -2.95 -6.21 2.44
C ASN A 106 -3.89 -5.41 3.33
N LEU A 107 -5.21 -5.45 3.10
CA LEU A 107 -6.19 -4.78 3.96
C LEU A 107 -6.18 -5.35 5.38
N TYR A 108 -6.04 -6.67 5.51
CA TYR A 108 -5.92 -7.31 6.82
C TYR A 108 -4.62 -6.92 7.53
N LEU A 109 -3.49 -6.91 6.82
CA LEU A 109 -2.23 -6.43 7.37
C LEU A 109 -2.29 -4.93 7.73
N LEU A 110 -2.98 -4.11 6.95
CA LEU A 110 -3.20 -2.68 7.24
C LEU A 110 -4.03 -2.49 8.51
N LEU A 111 -5.09 -3.27 8.69
CA LEU A 111 -5.89 -3.24 9.91
C LEU A 111 -5.03 -3.55 11.14
N LEU A 112 -4.22 -4.63 11.05
CA LEU A 112 -3.29 -5.00 12.13
C LEU A 112 -2.26 -3.89 12.37
N PHE A 113 -1.70 -3.30 11.32
CA PHE A 113 -0.76 -2.19 11.42
C PHE A 113 -1.37 -0.99 12.13
N LEU A 114 -2.59 -0.58 11.77
CA LEU A 114 -3.29 0.55 12.39
C LEU A 114 -3.57 0.30 13.89
N LEU A 115 -3.99 -0.93 14.24
CA LEU A 115 -4.19 -1.31 15.62
C LEU A 115 -2.88 -1.26 16.41
N MET A 116 -1.78 -1.79 15.84
CA MET A 116 -0.47 -1.76 16.49
C MET A 116 0.14 -0.36 16.56
N PHE A 117 -0.17 0.50 15.60
CA PHE A 117 0.23 1.91 15.63
C PHE A 117 -0.50 2.64 16.76
N LEU A 118 -1.81 2.43 16.90
CA LEU A 118 -2.61 3.00 17.97
C LEU A 118 -2.14 2.53 19.35
N THR A 119 -1.83 1.25 19.51
CA THR A 119 -1.30 0.73 20.78
C THR A 119 0.09 1.30 21.07
N ALA A 120 1.00 1.35 20.09
CA ALA A 120 2.31 1.95 20.27
C ALA A 120 2.20 3.42 20.69
N TYR A 121 1.32 4.21 20.06
CA TYR A 121 1.09 5.59 20.42
C TYR A 121 0.56 5.78 21.85
N ASN A 122 -0.41 4.95 22.24
CA ASN A 122 -1.05 5.10 23.55
C ASN A 122 -0.17 4.63 24.71
N PHE A 123 0.66 3.60 24.51
CA PHE A 123 1.41 2.96 25.61
C PHE A 123 2.90 3.29 25.61
N LEU A 124 3.49 3.59 24.46
CA LEU A 124 4.94 3.85 24.32
C LEU A 124 5.23 5.28 23.84
N GLY A 125 4.25 5.92 23.19
CA GLY A 125 4.33 7.30 22.72
C GLY A 125 3.85 8.32 23.76
N PRO A 126 3.55 9.56 23.34
CA PRO A 126 3.11 10.64 24.23
C PRO A 126 1.77 10.38 24.93
N GLY A 127 1.02 9.37 24.50
CA GLY A 127 -0.36 9.13 24.93
C GLY A 127 -1.36 10.08 24.28
N ILE A 128 -2.65 9.84 24.55
CA ILE A 128 -3.73 10.67 24.03
C ILE A 128 -3.85 11.92 24.89
N SER A 129 -3.63 13.09 24.30
CA SER A 129 -4.19 14.34 24.83
C SER A 129 -5.30 14.83 23.88
N PHE A 130 -6.47 15.13 24.44
CA PHE A 130 -7.59 15.69 23.66
C PHE A 130 -7.48 17.21 23.48
N ASN A 131 -6.34 17.79 23.88
CA ASN A 131 -6.08 19.21 23.74
C ASN A 131 -5.37 19.44 22.41
N GLY A 132 -6.02 20.18 21.51
CA GLY A 132 -5.49 20.53 20.20
C GLY A 132 -6.61 20.61 19.17
N GLU A 133 -6.70 21.71 18.44
CA GLU A 133 -7.60 21.81 17.30
C GLU A 133 -7.13 20.84 16.21
N ILE A 134 -8.01 19.94 15.80
CA ILE A 134 -7.76 18.99 14.71
C ILE A 134 -8.60 19.42 13.54
N ASP A 135 -7.96 19.81 12.44
CA ASP A 135 -8.65 19.90 11.16
C ASP A 135 -8.92 18.48 10.64
N LEU A 136 -10.07 17.94 11.04
CA LEU A 136 -10.53 16.63 10.60
C LEU A 136 -10.69 16.58 9.08
N GLY A 137 -11.09 17.68 8.44
CA GLY A 137 -11.23 17.77 6.99
C GLY A 137 -9.88 17.57 6.30
N TYR A 138 -8.85 18.25 6.80
CA TYR A 138 -7.47 18.05 6.37
C TYR A 138 -7.05 16.59 6.59
N PHE A 139 -7.16 16.05 7.81
CA PHE A 139 -6.78 14.66 8.09
C PHE A 139 -7.45 13.66 7.13
N PHE A 140 -8.76 13.75 6.92
CA PHE A 140 -9.49 12.85 6.03
C PHE A 140 -9.04 12.96 4.58
N PHE A 141 -8.72 14.18 4.10
CA PHE A 141 -8.16 14.36 2.76
C PHE A 141 -6.83 13.62 2.60
N PHE A 142 -5.88 13.79 3.53
CA PHE A 142 -4.57 13.10 3.46
C PHE A 142 -4.72 11.59 3.62
N PHE A 143 -5.53 11.14 4.57
CA PHE A 143 -5.78 9.72 4.78
C PHE A 143 -6.37 9.07 3.52
N PHE A 144 -7.39 9.68 2.92
CA PHE A 144 -8.01 9.18 1.70
C PHE A 144 -7.03 9.17 0.52
N ARG A 145 -6.29 10.28 0.33
CA ARG A 145 -5.26 10.38 -0.71
C ARG A 145 -4.22 9.26 -0.58
N TYR A 146 -3.69 9.08 0.62
CA TYR A 146 -2.68 8.05 0.92
C TYR A 146 -3.23 6.65 0.70
N PHE A 147 -4.45 6.37 1.19
CA PHE A 147 -5.12 5.09 1.00
C PHE A 147 -5.34 4.76 -0.48
N MET A 148 -5.76 5.74 -1.29
CA MET A 148 -5.96 5.58 -2.73
C MET A 148 -4.65 5.29 -3.46
N ILE A 149 -3.58 6.05 -3.18
CA ILE A 149 -2.26 5.79 -3.79
C ILE A 149 -1.76 4.40 -3.39
N TRP A 150 -1.85 4.05 -2.12
CA TRP A 150 -1.43 2.75 -1.58
C TRP A 150 -2.17 1.58 -2.24
N ILE A 151 -3.50 1.64 -2.31
CA ILE A 151 -4.27 0.51 -2.87
C ILE A 151 -4.05 0.37 -4.37
N LEU A 152 -4.00 1.49 -5.11
CA LEU A 152 -3.78 1.47 -6.57
C LEU A 152 -2.39 0.91 -6.90
N THR A 153 -1.34 1.32 -6.17
CA THR A 153 0.02 0.82 -6.38
C THR A 153 0.15 -0.67 -6.05
N CYS A 154 -0.52 -1.17 -5.00
CA CYS A 154 -0.60 -2.61 -4.72
C CYS A 154 -1.31 -3.40 -5.84
N ILE A 155 -2.36 -2.83 -6.44
CA ILE A 155 -3.07 -3.45 -7.56
C ILE A 155 -2.18 -3.46 -8.82
N ILE A 156 -1.50 -2.34 -9.13
CA ILE A 156 -0.54 -2.23 -10.24
C ILE A 156 0.53 -3.31 -10.08
N LEU A 157 1.10 -3.41 -8.88
CA LEU A 157 2.11 -4.40 -8.55
C LEU A 157 1.60 -5.83 -8.77
N SER A 158 0.35 -6.10 -8.37
CA SER A 158 -0.28 -7.40 -8.57
C SER A 158 -0.42 -7.75 -10.05
N TYR A 159 -0.84 -6.80 -10.89
CA TYR A 159 -0.91 -7.00 -12.34
C TYR A 159 0.47 -7.25 -12.95
N LEU A 160 1.47 -6.45 -12.59
CA LEU A 160 2.83 -6.59 -13.08
C LEU A 160 3.43 -7.95 -12.73
N TYR A 161 3.18 -8.41 -11.50
CA TYR A 161 3.60 -9.73 -11.07
C TYR A 161 2.92 -10.84 -11.88
N LEU A 162 1.61 -10.74 -12.13
CA LEU A 162 0.91 -11.74 -12.92
C LEU A 162 1.46 -11.78 -14.36
N ILE A 163 1.72 -10.63 -14.97
CA ILE A 163 2.20 -10.51 -16.36
C ILE A 163 3.63 -11.03 -16.55
N SER A 164 4.55 -10.64 -15.67
CA SER A 164 6.00 -10.79 -15.87
C SER A 164 6.69 -11.63 -14.80
N LYS A 165 5.91 -12.21 -13.88
CA LYS A 165 6.40 -12.78 -12.61
C LYS A 165 7.20 -11.72 -11.85
N VAL A 166 8.37 -12.10 -11.33
CA VAL A 166 9.12 -11.30 -10.35
C VAL A 166 9.84 -10.09 -10.99
N LYS A 167 10.21 -10.13 -12.27
CA LYS A 167 11.15 -9.14 -12.84
C LYS A 167 10.58 -7.72 -12.90
N LEU A 168 9.46 -7.50 -13.60
CA LEU A 168 8.93 -6.14 -13.83
C LEU A 168 8.27 -5.58 -12.56
N SER A 169 7.65 -6.46 -11.78
CA SER A 169 7.10 -6.10 -10.47
C SER A 169 8.20 -5.57 -9.55
N TYR A 170 9.35 -6.25 -9.44
CA TYR A 170 10.46 -5.81 -8.58
C TYR A 170 11.03 -4.46 -9.00
N VAL A 171 11.24 -4.27 -10.31
CA VAL A 171 11.68 -2.98 -10.86
C VAL A 171 10.69 -1.87 -10.50
N PHE A 172 9.38 -2.11 -10.67
CA PHE A 172 8.36 -1.13 -10.29
C PHE A 172 8.40 -0.81 -8.80
N SER A 173 8.52 -1.81 -7.91
CA SER A 173 8.65 -1.60 -6.48
C SER A 173 9.87 -0.72 -6.14
N CYS A 174 11.05 -1.03 -6.68
CA CYS A 174 12.25 -0.25 -6.44
C CYS A 174 12.13 1.19 -6.96
N VAL A 175 11.64 1.36 -8.18
CA VAL A 175 11.45 2.70 -8.79
C VAL A 175 10.45 3.52 -7.97
N PHE A 176 9.34 2.92 -7.53
CA PHE A 176 8.35 3.62 -6.71
C PHE A 176 8.93 4.03 -5.34
N LEU A 177 9.67 3.15 -4.67
CA LEU A 177 10.31 3.45 -3.39
C LEU A 177 11.39 4.54 -3.52
N VAL A 178 12.18 4.54 -4.60
CA VAL A 178 13.15 5.60 -4.88
C VAL A 178 12.44 6.92 -5.21
N ALA A 179 11.33 6.87 -5.92
CA ALA A 179 10.54 8.07 -6.25
C ALA A 179 9.93 8.76 -5.01
N ILE A 180 9.76 8.04 -3.90
CA ILE A 180 9.39 8.65 -2.60
C ILE A 180 10.52 9.56 -2.09
N LEU A 181 11.78 9.13 -2.22
CA LEU A 181 12.97 9.93 -1.83
C LEU A 181 13.19 11.15 -2.73
N GLY A 182 12.64 11.14 -3.94
CA GLY A 182 12.81 12.24 -4.89
C GLY A 182 12.42 13.60 -4.30
N TYR A 183 11.44 13.65 -3.39
CA TYR A 183 10.98 14.90 -2.76
C TYR A 183 11.94 15.44 -1.69
N SER A 184 12.58 14.57 -0.91
CA SER A 184 13.40 14.98 0.25
C SER A 184 14.70 15.70 -0.10
N TYR A 185 15.15 15.61 -1.36
CA TYR A 185 16.42 16.20 -1.82
C TYR A 185 16.25 17.33 -2.84
N LEU A 186 15.01 17.61 -3.27
CA LEU A 186 14.77 18.66 -4.26
C LEU A 186 14.62 20.02 -3.57
N LEU A 187 15.48 20.96 -3.96
CA LEU A 187 15.43 22.36 -3.53
C LEU A 187 14.04 22.96 -3.76
N VAL A 188 13.69 23.91 -2.89
CA VAL A 188 12.37 24.57 -2.71
C VAL A 188 11.57 24.93 -3.99
N PRO A 189 12.13 25.28 -5.18
CA PRO A 189 11.28 25.52 -6.35
C PRO A 189 10.66 24.27 -6.99
N TYR A 190 11.07 23.05 -6.61
CA TYR A 190 10.66 21.81 -7.28
C TYR A 190 9.64 20.96 -6.49
N GLN A 191 9.09 21.52 -5.41
CA GLN A 191 8.15 20.82 -4.51
C GLN A 191 6.81 20.45 -5.17
N TYR A 192 6.50 21.05 -6.34
CA TYR A 192 5.27 20.79 -7.13
C TYR A 192 5.42 19.71 -8.18
N LEU A 193 6.57 19.03 -8.23
CA LEU A 193 6.76 17.94 -9.16
C LEU A 193 5.83 16.77 -8.81
N PHE A 194 5.40 16.08 -9.87
CA PHE A 194 4.47 14.96 -9.86
C PHE A 194 5.14 13.68 -9.34
N PHE A 195 5.65 13.73 -8.12
CA PHE A 195 6.30 12.62 -7.44
C PHE A 195 5.43 12.06 -6.32
N PRO A 196 5.49 10.75 -6.05
CA PRO A 196 4.74 10.17 -4.94
C PRO A 196 5.16 10.77 -3.60
N GLY A 197 6.44 11.10 -3.39
CA GLY A 197 6.93 11.66 -2.11
C GLY A 197 6.22 12.96 -1.70
N SER A 198 6.09 13.93 -2.60
CA SER A 198 5.42 15.22 -2.33
C SER A 198 3.91 15.05 -2.06
N LEU A 199 3.30 14.02 -2.65
CA LEU A 199 1.89 13.69 -2.49
C LEU A 199 1.62 12.72 -1.34
N LEU A 200 2.63 12.15 -0.70
CA LEU A 200 2.48 11.31 0.48
C LEU A 200 2.78 12.08 1.76
N ASP A 201 3.58 13.15 1.67
CA ASP A 201 3.84 14.04 2.79
C ASP A 201 2.63 14.95 3.08
N ALA A 202 2.22 14.96 4.35
CA ALA A 202 1.17 15.84 4.84
C ALA A 202 1.62 17.30 4.85
N TYR A 203 2.87 17.56 5.24
CA TYR A 203 3.40 18.90 5.50
C TYR A 203 4.18 19.49 4.32
N ALA A 204 4.11 18.84 3.15
CA ALA A 204 4.67 19.39 1.92
C ALA A 204 4.07 20.78 1.63
N GLN A 205 4.94 21.77 1.35
CA GLN A 205 4.53 23.16 1.17
C GLN A 205 3.94 23.38 -0.24
N PHE A 206 2.61 23.28 -0.34
CA PHE A 206 1.87 23.71 -1.53
C PHE A 206 1.44 25.18 -1.43
N PRO A 207 1.34 25.94 -2.55
CA PRO A 207 0.98 27.35 -2.51
C PRO A 207 -0.48 27.56 -2.06
N SER A 208 -1.32 26.54 -2.29
CA SER A 208 -2.69 26.51 -1.80
C SER A 208 -3.18 25.06 -1.69
N PHE A 209 -4.18 24.85 -0.83
CA PHE A 209 -4.87 23.57 -0.73
C PHE A 209 -5.50 23.13 -2.06
N SER A 210 -6.00 24.09 -2.86
CA SER A 210 -6.56 23.82 -4.19
C SER A 210 -5.54 23.19 -5.15
N ILE A 211 -4.30 23.69 -5.17
CA ILE A 211 -3.23 23.13 -6.00
C ILE A 211 -2.89 21.71 -5.54
N GLN A 212 -2.80 21.50 -4.22
CA GLN A 212 -2.56 20.18 -3.65
C GLN A 212 -3.65 19.18 -4.03
N LEU A 213 -4.91 19.59 -3.98
CA LEU A 213 -6.06 18.79 -4.37
C LEU A 213 -5.99 18.41 -5.85
N ILE A 214 -5.74 19.38 -6.74
CA ILE A 214 -5.62 19.14 -8.20
C ILE A 214 -4.51 18.13 -8.49
N LEU A 215 -3.30 18.34 -7.95
CA LEU A 215 -2.17 17.43 -8.17
C LEU A 215 -2.44 16.02 -7.64
N SER A 216 -3.12 15.92 -6.49
CA SER A 216 -3.52 14.63 -5.90
C SER A 216 -4.48 13.87 -6.81
N ILE A 217 -5.50 14.55 -7.35
CA ILE A 217 -6.47 13.96 -8.29
C ILE A 217 -5.77 13.57 -9.58
N SER A 218 -4.94 14.44 -10.15
CA SER A 218 -4.18 14.16 -11.37
C SER A 218 -3.30 12.91 -11.20
N PHE A 219 -2.63 12.77 -10.06
CA PHE A 219 -1.80 11.59 -9.76
C PHE A 219 -2.61 10.30 -9.66
N ILE A 220 -3.75 10.34 -8.98
CA ILE A 220 -4.67 9.19 -8.90
C ILE A 220 -5.18 8.82 -10.30
N ILE A 221 -5.52 9.80 -11.15
CA ILE A 221 -5.93 9.55 -12.54
C ILE A 221 -4.82 8.86 -13.32
N VAL A 222 -3.57 9.29 -13.19
CA VAL A 222 -2.43 8.65 -13.85
C VAL A 222 -2.27 7.20 -13.39
N LEU A 223 -2.38 6.92 -12.09
CA LEU A 223 -2.34 5.54 -11.58
C LEU A 223 -3.50 4.69 -12.12
N ILE A 224 -4.71 5.25 -12.25
CA ILE A 224 -5.87 4.58 -12.85
C ILE A 224 -5.62 4.30 -14.34
N MET A 225 -5.03 5.23 -15.09
CA MET A 225 -4.66 5.02 -16.49
C MET A 225 -3.64 3.88 -16.64
N VAL A 226 -2.61 3.85 -15.78
CA VAL A 226 -1.63 2.75 -15.74
C VAL A 226 -2.33 1.41 -15.46
N LEU A 227 -3.22 1.36 -14.47
CA LEU A 227 -4.01 0.17 -14.16
C LEU A 227 -4.86 -0.30 -15.34
N PHE A 228 -5.51 0.64 -16.02
CA PHE A 228 -6.33 0.34 -17.18
C PHE A 228 -5.49 -0.27 -18.31
N LEU A 229 -4.33 0.31 -18.62
CA LEU A 229 -3.39 -0.22 -19.61
C LEU A 229 -2.92 -1.64 -19.24
N LEU A 230 -2.57 -1.86 -17.97
CA LEU A 230 -2.16 -3.18 -17.47
C LEU A 230 -3.28 -4.21 -17.54
N TYR A 231 -4.51 -3.83 -17.25
CA TYR A 231 -5.67 -4.71 -17.38
C TYR A 231 -5.87 -5.17 -18.83
N PHE A 232 -5.82 -4.25 -19.80
CA PHE A 232 -5.93 -4.59 -21.23
C PHE A 232 -4.78 -5.47 -21.70
N TYR A 233 -3.56 -5.13 -21.30
CA TYR A 233 -2.38 -5.92 -21.65
C TYR A 233 -2.45 -7.34 -21.08
N SER A 234 -2.81 -7.47 -19.79
CA SER A 234 -2.97 -8.75 -19.10
C SER A 234 -4.01 -9.64 -19.79
N ARG A 235 -5.11 -9.07 -20.30
CA ARG A 235 -6.11 -9.83 -21.08
C ARG A 235 -5.57 -10.34 -22.41
N LYS A 236 -4.85 -9.52 -23.17
CA LYS A 236 -4.33 -9.85 -24.51
C LYS A 236 -3.15 -10.84 -24.49
N ASN A 237 -2.34 -10.84 -23.44
CA ASN A 237 -1.10 -11.62 -23.41
C ASN A 237 -1.38 -13.14 -23.41
N LYS A 238 -1.00 -13.88 -24.45
CA LYS A 238 -1.27 -15.33 -24.57
C LYS A 238 -0.37 -16.20 -23.67
N GLY A 239 0.78 -15.70 -23.21
CA GLY A 239 1.79 -16.45 -22.45
C GLY A 239 1.47 -16.76 -20.98
N PHE A 240 0.21 -16.80 -20.60
CA PHE A 240 -0.21 -17.46 -19.36
C PHE A 240 -0.50 -18.91 -19.70
N ASP A 241 0.53 -19.66 -20.08
CA ASP A 241 0.39 -21.08 -20.29
C ASP A 241 0.01 -21.70 -18.95
N ILE A 242 -1.27 -22.03 -18.87
CA ILE A 242 -1.79 -23.01 -17.94
C ILE A 242 -1.22 -24.32 -18.46
N VAL A 243 -0.06 -24.70 -17.93
CA VAL A 243 0.37 -26.10 -17.95
C VAL A 243 -0.37 -26.81 -16.83
#